data_AF-A0A7Y3K4X7-F1
#
_entry.id   AF-A0A7Y3K4X7-F1
#
_cell.length_a   1.000
_cell.length_b   1.000
_cell.length_c   1.000
_cell.angle_alpha   90.00
_cell.angle_beta   90.00
_cell.angle_gamma   90.00
#
_symmetry.space_group_name_H-M   'P 1'
#
loop_
_entity.id
_entity.type
_entity.pdbx_description
1 polymer ?
#
loop_
_entity_poly.entity_id
_entity_poly.type
_entity_poly.pdbx_seq_one_letter_code
_entity_poly.pdbx_strand_id
1 'polypeptide(L)'
;MRISWHKKIVACLAVTLGAIGLAIPALGAWQNPKAWVPPRAHHVRMAGGESTAPLPLPATPQRRSEHKRKPAPPALIGMINLNVIAHHKVSNYPTETIDIETLMHWTNAQLSLHYRYVQVDLSRFSWSPTQLPVLYLTGWTPLPQFSPEIMAKLRGYITAGGTLLVNASCGRPEFNNSFAAFEHQLFPNRPMAALPLDDPMYHCLNRISSMRVRKSDGPWKEIPPYLEVMYMGCRAGIIFSPVDMSWGWSAAKRPIKGGILYDQGDALRLGANILTYVLANYQYARAFEIQKIYQQSRIATRDQLVIAQVENNGDWNPTPHGLPNLLKFIDTNSTMSVQFKRKKISLDSLSVGQYPILYMTGLRNFAWTPAEMQRLHNYLHAGGKLVVDDAMGASQFDTAFRDQIAKVLPQHKLQMMPLSSPVYNDVFKITSVNYSPVVASADPNLHAPVLEAIMIDGSPAVIYSRISLSNGWEDLPNPYAKAYATTDALKLGTNILVYCTLN
;
A
#
# COMPACT_ATOMS: atom_id res chain seq x y z
N MET A 1 -28.71 -12.73 19.05
CA MET A 1 -28.10 -11.55 19.70
C MET A 1 -26.89 -11.08 18.89
N ARG A 2 -26.96 -9.90 18.27
CA ARG A 2 -25.83 -9.20 17.63
C ARG A 2 -25.85 -7.76 18.15
N ILE A 3 -24.75 -7.28 18.72
CA ILE A 3 -24.66 -5.89 19.24
C ILE A 3 -24.26 -4.97 18.08
N SER A 4 -25.03 -3.89 17.90
CA SER A 4 -24.90 -2.96 16.77
C SER A 4 -23.97 -1.78 17.09
N TRP A 5 -22.94 -1.59 16.27
CA TRP A 5 -22.08 -0.39 16.31
C TRP A 5 -22.00 0.36 14.97
N HIS A 6 -22.83 0.00 13.99
CA HIS A 6 -23.03 0.75 12.75
C HIS A 6 -24.52 1.06 12.57
N LYS A 7 -24.89 2.31 12.92
CA LYS A 7 -26.11 3.09 12.55
C LYS A 7 -26.55 4.03 13.69
N LYS A 8 -25.74 5.06 13.98
CA LYS A 8 -26.24 6.35 14.52
C LYS A 8 -25.40 7.49 13.91
N ILE A 9 -26.07 8.57 13.52
CA ILE A 9 -25.62 9.74 12.73
C ILE A 9 -25.92 9.63 11.21
N VAL A 10 -27.16 9.24 10.86
CA VAL A 10 -27.85 9.68 9.63
C VAL A 10 -29.34 9.84 9.94
N ALA A 11 -29.96 10.89 9.40
CA ALA A 11 -31.39 11.22 9.38
C ALA A 11 -32.09 11.55 10.72
N CYS A 12 -32.38 12.84 10.92
CA CYS A 12 -33.76 13.33 11.10
C CYS A 12 -33.81 14.87 11.07
N LEU A 13 -34.16 15.44 9.90
CA LEU A 13 -34.85 16.73 9.76
C LEU A 13 -35.16 16.97 8.27
N ALA A 14 -36.28 16.40 7.82
CA ALA A 14 -36.96 16.84 6.61
C ALA A 14 -38.19 17.63 7.05
N VAL A 15 -38.09 18.95 7.06
CA VAL A 15 -39.21 19.87 7.30
C VAL A 15 -39.24 20.88 6.17
N THR A 16 -40.36 20.85 5.45
CA THR A 16 -40.93 21.82 4.48
C THR A 16 -40.05 22.96 3.94
N LEU A 17 -40.01 23.04 2.61
CA LEU A 17 -39.61 24.22 1.83
C LEU A 17 -40.23 25.52 2.35
N GLY A 18 -39.39 26.42 2.85
CA GLY A 18 -39.72 27.83 3.11
C GLY A 18 -38.47 28.66 2.83
N ALA A 19 -38.54 29.54 1.83
CA ALA A 19 -37.39 30.33 1.39
C ALA A 19 -37.10 31.48 2.39
N ILE A 20 -36.19 31.25 3.33
CA ILE A 20 -35.60 32.29 4.18
C ILE A 20 -34.08 32.16 4.10
N GLY A 21 -33.43 33.19 3.56
CA GLY A 21 -31.98 33.26 3.47
C GLY A 21 -31.33 33.46 4.84
N LEU A 22 -31.02 32.38 5.53
CA LEU A 22 -30.23 32.41 6.76
C LEU A 22 -28.74 32.33 6.41
N ALA A 23 -28.03 33.45 6.62
CA ALA A 23 -26.59 33.51 6.48
C ALA A 23 -25.92 32.53 7.43
N ILE A 24 -25.11 31.61 6.89
CA ILE A 24 -24.21 30.78 7.68
C ILE A 24 -23.24 31.75 8.38
N PRO A 25 -23.14 31.74 9.73
CA PRO A 25 -22.20 32.62 10.42
C PRO A 25 -20.79 32.22 10.02
N ALA A 26 -20.04 33.16 9.45
CA ALA A 26 -18.65 32.94 9.07
C ALA A 26 -17.83 32.63 10.33
N LEU A 27 -17.50 31.35 10.53
CA LEU A 27 -16.52 30.93 11.51
C LEU A 27 -15.21 31.66 11.20
N GLY A 28 -14.79 32.54 12.11
CA GLY A 28 -13.60 33.36 11.93
C GLY A 28 -12.36 32.51 11.62
N ALA A 29 -11.50 33.01 10.74
CA ALA A 29 -10.34 32.27 10.22
C ALA A 29 -9.49 31.69 11.36
N TRP A 30 -9.41 30.36 11.43
CA TRP A 30 -8.65 29.68 12.47
C TRP A 30 -7.16 29.92 12.31
N GLN A 31 -6.55 30.60 13.28
CA GLN A 31 -5.11 30.84 13.31
C GLN A 31 -4.39 29.70 14.03
N ASN A 32 -3.39 29.11 13.37
CA ASN A 32 -2.57 28.07 14.00
C ASN A 32 -1.50 28.70 14.90
N PRO A 33 -1.40 28.32 16.19
CA PRO A 33 -0.37 28.80 17.10
C PRO A 33 1.08 28.41 16.71
N LYS A 34 1.28 27.52 15.74
CA LYS A 34 2.61 27.07 15.29
C LYS A 34 3.11 27.71 13.98
N ALA A 35 2.25 28.37 13.21
CA ALA A 35 2.60 28.97 11.91
C ALA A 35 3.70 30.06 11.99
N TRP A 36 4.09 30.44 13.21
CA TRP A 36 5.03 31.53 13.52
C TRP A 36 6.36 31.04 14.11
N VAL A 37 6.61 29.73 14.17
CA VAL A 37 7.88 29.18 14.66
C VAL A 37 8.86 29.00 13.49
N PRO A 38 9.97 29.77 13.43
CA PRO A 38 10.94 29.65 12.35
C PRO A 38 11.71 28.31 12.41
N PRO A 39 12.16 27.77 11.26
CA PRO A 39 12.98 26.57 11.22
C PRO A 39 14.33 26.80 11.92
N ARG A 40 14.94 25.75 12.46
CA ARG A 40 16.21 25.86 13.18
C ARG A 40 17.36 26.21 12.22
N ALA A 41 18.17 27.19 12.61
CA ALA A 41 19.39 27.54 11.87
C ALA A 41 20.36 26.34 11.82
N HIS A 42 21.01 26.13 10.66
CA HIS A 42 21.95 25.04 10.48
C HIS A 42 23.25 25.27 11.28
N HIS A 43 23.73 24.24 11.98
CA HIS A 43 25.04 24.28 12.64
C HIS A 43 26.17 24.34 11.59
N VAL A 44 26.98 25.39 11.66
CA VAL A 44 28.19 25.55 10.85
C VAL A 44 29.39 24.99 11.63
N ARG A 45 30.21 24.16 10.99
CA ARG A 45 31.56 23.82 11.47
C ARG A 45 32.59 24.39 10.50
N MET A 46 33.67 24.93 11.04
CA MET A 46 34.83 25.41 10.29
C MET A 46 35.99 24.44 10.48
N ALA A 47 36.67 24.08 9.39
CA ALA A 47 37.97 23.41 9.46
C ALA A 47 39.06 24.42 9.07
N GLY A 48 40.18 24.40 9.77
CA GLY A 48 41.36 25.18 9.38
C GLY A 48 42.11 24.46 8.25
N GLY A 49 42.46 25.20 7.21
CA GLY A 49 43.46 24.82 6.23
C GLY A 49 44.53 25.91 6.11
N GLU A 50 45.62 25.59 5.42
CA GLU A 50 46.68 26.53 5.10
C GLU A 50 46.75 26.70 3.58
N SER A 51 46.96 27.94 3.14
CA SER A 51 47.26 28.27 1.75
C SER A 51 48.53 29.08 1.67
N THR A 52 49.42 28.73 0.75
CA THR A 52 50.63 29.49 0.43
C THR A 52 50.32 30.54 -0.63
N ALA A 53 50.80 31.78 -0.42
CA ALA A 53 50.76 32.80 -1.46
C ALA A 53 51.81 32.50 -2.55
N PRO A 54 51.55 32.80 -3.83
CA PRO A 54 52.57 32.71 -4.86
C PRO A 54 53.70 33.71 -4.57
N LEU A 55 54.92 33.17 -4.54
CA LEU A 55 56.16 33.79 -4.02
C LEU A 55 56.85 34.76 -5.00
N PRO A 56 57.93 35.52 -4.63
CA PRO A 56 58.82 35.45 -3.44
C PRO A 56 58.49 36.44 -2.31
N LEU A 57 58.98 36.35 -1.07
CA LEU A 57 59.74 35.33 -0.27
C LEU A 57 59.66 35.76 1.23
N PRO A 58 59.71 34.87 2.25
CA PRO A 58 59.38 33.44 2.31
C PRO A 58 57.88 33.20 2.56
N ALA A 59 57.36 32.01 2.22
CA ALA A 59 55.92 31.75 2.27
C ALA A 59 55.44 31.47 3.71
N THR A 60 54.99 32.49 4.43
CA THR A 60 54.20 32.31 5.65
C THR A 60 52.85 31.67 5.30
N PRO A 61 52.49 30.50 5.88
CA PRO A 61 51.20 29.88 5.61
C PRO A 61 50.06 30.79 6.06
N GLN A 62 49.17 31.16 5.13
CA GLN A 62 47.95 31.88 5.50
C GLN A 62 46.89 30.87 5.93
N ARG A 63 46.47 30.98 7.19
CA ARG A 63 45.39 30.17 7.75
C ARG A 63 44.06 30.56 7.11
N ARG A 64 43.53 29.71 6.23
CA ARG A 64 42.24 29.89 5.57
C ARG A 64 41.24 28.89 6.14
N SER A 65 40.16 29.40 6.75
CA SER A 65 39.04 28.55 7.16
C SER A 65 38.18 28.22 5.93
N GLU A 66 38.08 26.93 5.59
CA GLU A 66 37.25 26.47 4.47
C GLU A 66 35.99 25.76 4.99
N HIS A 67 34.84 26.12 4.45
CA HIS A 67 33.56 25.49 4.77
C HIS A 67 33.41 24.13 4.07
N LYS A 68 34.14 23.11 4.56
CA LYS A 68 33.93 21.72 4.11
C LYS A 68 32.57 21.20 4.59
N ARG A 69 31.55 21.41 3.76
CA ARG A 69 30.27 20.69 3.87
C ARG A 69 30.54 19.20 3.76
N LYS A 70 30.23 18.43 4.81
CA LYS A 70 30.05 16.98 4.65
C LYS A 70 28.98 16.73 3.58
N PRO A 71 29.06 15.62 2.82
CA PRO A 71 27.96 15.22 1.94
C PRO A 71 26.66 15.22 2.75
N ALA A 72 25.63 15.92 2.25
CA ALA A 72 24.34 15.91 2.92
C ALA A 72 23.80 14.47 2.90
N PRO A 73 23.18 13.97 3.98
CA PRO A 73 22.54 12.66 3.98
C PRO A 73 21.57 12.49 2.79
N PRO A 74 21.35 11.27 2.29
CA PRO A 74 20.35 11.03 1.26
C PRO A 74 18.97 11.56 1.69
N ALA A 75 18.23 12.13 0.74
CA ALA A 75 16.88 12.62 0.99
C ALA A 75 15.89 11.45 0.89
N LEU A 76 15.10 11.23 1.94
CA LEU A 76 14.04 10.21 1.97
C LEU A 76 12.66 10.83 1.70
N ILE A 77 12.43 12.02 2.25
CA ILE A 77 11.11 12.67 2.27
C ILE A 77 11.18 14.04 1.60
N GLY A 78 10.31 14.25 0.61
CA GLY A 78 10.03 15.54 0.00
C GLY A 78 8.79 16.17 0.61
N MET A 79 8.97 17.11 1.52
CA MET A 79 7.85 17.90 2.03
C MET A 79 7.36 18.86 0.94
N ILE A 80 6.11 18.73 0.52
CA ILE A 80 5.49 19.57 -0.51
C ILE A 80 5.22 20.96 0.07
N ASN A 81 5.81 21.99 -0.54
CA ASN A 81 5.53 23.38 -0.17
C ASN A 81 4.42 23.97 -1.04
N LEU A 82 3.17 23.91 -0.54
CA LEU A 82 1.99 24.41 -1.25
C LEU A 82 1.91 25.95 -1.37
N ASN A 83 2.81 26.70 -0.72
CA ASN A 83 2.93 28.15 -0.93
C ASN A 83 3.62 28.52 -2.26
N VAL A 84 4.22 27.53 -2.93
CA VAL A 84 4.99 27.70 -4.18
C VAL A 84 4.43 26.73 -5.22
N ILE A 85 3.38 27.17 -5.92
CA ILE A 85 2.77 26.43 -7.02
C ILE A 85 2.87 27.30 -8.29
N ALA A 86 3.51 26.76 -9.33
CA ALA A 86 3.61 27.37 -10.66
C ALA A 86 4.11 28.84 -10.67
N HIS A 87 5.19 29.12 -9.92
CA HIS A 87 5.85 30.45 -9.81
C HIS A 87 5.00 31.61 -9.29
N HIS A 88 3.74 31.37 -8.97
CA HIS A 88 2.89 32.33 -8.28
C HIS A 88 2.98 32.02 -6.77
N LYS A 89 2.98 33.07 -5.95
CA LYS A 89 2.95 32.93 -4.48
C LYS A 89 1.50 32.63 -4.06
N VAL A 90 1.04 31.42 -4.35
CA VAL A 90 -0.38 31.01 -4.22
C VAL A 90 -0.74 30.82 -2.75
N SER A 91 -1.12 31.93 -2.11
CA SER A 91 -1.60 32.02 -0.73
C SER A 91 -0.60 31.57 0.35
N ASN A 92 -0.88 31.92 1.60
CA ASN A 92 -0.19 31.35 2.75
C ASN A 92 -0.79 29.96 3.05
N TYR A 93 -0.55 28.96 2.19
CA TYR A 93 -1.02 27.62 2.46
C TYR A 93 -0.33 27.06 3.73
N PRO A 94 -1.11 26.58 4.70
CA PRO A 94 -0.60 26.20 6.00
C PRO A 94 0.15 24.86 6.00
N THR A 95 1.48 24.93 5.92
CA THR A 95 2.40 23.79 6.04
C THR A 95 3.40 24.01 7.17
N GLU A 96 3.53 23.05 8.08
CA GLU A 96 4.53 23.04 9.16
C GLU A 96 5.74 22.19 8.77
N THR A 97 6.95 22.61 9.14
CA THR A 97 8.21 21.90 8.81
C THR A 97 8.85 21.21 10.02
N ILE A 98 8.47 21.59 11.24
CA ILE A 98 9.10 21.14 12.49
C ILE A 98 8.64 19.72 12.91
N ASP A 99 7.50 19.28 12.39
CA ASP A 99 6.93 17.95 12.56
C ASP A 99 7.80 16.88 11.87
N ILE A 100 8.09 17.07 10.59
CA ILE A 100 8.88 16.11 9.79
C ILE A 100 10.35 16.11 10.23
N GLU A 101 10.90 17.24 10.69
CA GLU A 101 12.20 17.29 11.36
C GLU A 101 12.28 16.36 12.57
N THR A 102 11.27 16.42 13.44
CA THR A 102 11.25 15.66 14.69
C THR A 102 11.05 14.17 14.42
N LEU A 103 10.15 13.81 13.49
CA LEU A 103 9.97 12.43 13.05
C LEU A 103 11.26 11.85 12.45
N MET A 104 11.91 12.58 11.55
CA MET A 104 13.16 12.13 10.92
C MET A 104 14.27 11.96 11.95
N HIS A 105 14.42 12.86 12.92
CA HIS A 105 15.41 12.71 13.99
C HIS A 105 15.15 11.46 14.84
N TRP A 106 13.89 11.24 15.24
CA TRP A 106 13.49 10.11 16.07
C TRP A 106 13.68 8.76 15.34
N THR A 107 13.23 8.67 14.09
CA THR A 107 13.33 7.45 13.26
C THR A 107 14.79 7.11 12.93
N ASN A 108 15.61 8.11 12.57
CA ASN A 108 17.05 7.93 12.35
C ASN A 108 17.74 7.38 13.61
N ALA A 109 17.38 7.89 14.80
CA ALA A 109 17.93 7.41 16.06
C ALA A 109 17.51 5.97 16.39
N GLN A 110 16.24 5.59 16.16
CA GLN A 110 15.79 4.21 16.37
C GLN A 110 16.46 3.21 15.42
N LEU A 111 16.57 3.55 14.14
CA LEU A 111 17.07 2.63 13.11
C LEU A 111 18.60 2.69 12.91
N SER A 112 19.31 3.57 13.64
CA SER A 112 20.73 3.90 13.39
C SER A 112 21.00 4.34 11.94
N LEU A 113 20.05 5.07 11.34
CA LEU A 113 20.10 5.56 9.96
C LEU A 113 20.40 7.06 9.89
N HIS A 114 20.81 7.51 8.70
CA HIS A 114 21.08 8.91 8.41
C HIS A 114 20.38 9.32 7.10
N TYR A 115 19.09 9.64 7.19
CA TYR A 115 18.32 10.27 6.13
C TYR A 115 17.92 11.70 6.49
N ARG A 116 17.65 12.54 5.49
CA ARG A 116 17.06 13.87 5.66
C ARG A 116 15.74 14.00 4.90
N TYR A 117 14.98 15.05 5.23
CA TYR A 117 13.92 15.56 4.38
C TYR A 117 14.44 16.73 3.51
N VAL A 118 13.65 17.12 2.50
CA VAL A 118 13.84 18.33 1.69
C VAL A 118 12.51 19.02 1.46
N GLN A 119 12.53 20.34 1.28
CA GLN A 119 11.39 21.07 0.74
C GLN A 119 11.29 20.86 -0.78
N VAL A 120 10.08 20.66 -1.28
CA VAL A 120 9.78 20.35 -2.68
C VAL A 120 8.82 21.37 -3.27
N ASP A 121 9.27 22.01 -4.34
CA ASP A 121 8.45 22.78 -5.28
C ASP A 121 7.99 21.83 -6.40
N LEU A 122 6.68 21.60 -6.52
CA LEU A 122 6.09 20.67 -7.50
C LEU A 122 6.36 21.08 -8.96
N SER A 123 6.65 22.35 -9.22
CA SER A 123 7.01 22.82 -10.58
C SER A 123 8.43 22.44 -11.00
N ARG A 124 9.33 22.22 -10.03
CA ARG A 124 10.76 21.93 -10.24
C ARG A 124 11.18 20.51 -9.84
N PHE A 125 10.32 19.78 -9.13
CA PHE A 125 10.58 18.42 -8.72
C PHE A 125 10.82 17.52 -9.94
N SER A 126 11.74 16.56 -9.82
CA SER A 126 12.06 15.59 -10.88
C SER A 126 10.98 14.52 -11.06
N TRP A 127 10.05 14.41 -10.11
CA TRP A 127 9.02 13.36 -10.08
C TRP A 127 9.58 11.93 -10.11
N SER A 128 10.84 11.75 -9.67
CA SER A 128 11.50 10.45 -9.62
C SER A 128 11.49 9.85 -8.20
N PRO A 129 10.76 8.74 -7.96
CA PRO A 129 10.76 8.07 -6.66
C PRO A 129 12.09 7.41 -6.31
N THR A 130 12.98 7.23 -7.29
CA THR A 130 14.37 6.78 -7.04
C THR A 130 15.24 7.81 -6.33
N GLN A 131 14.93 9.11 -6.52
CA GLN A 131 15.63 10.22 -5.88
C GLN A 131 14.96 10.62 -4.56
N LEU A 132 13.64 10.46 -4.47
CA LEU A 132 12.84 10.89 -3.33
C LEU A 132 11.63 9.95 -3.14
N PRO A 133 11.77 8.87 -2.35
CA PRO A 133 10.76 7.81 -2.27
C PRO A 133 9.42 8.22 -1.65
N VAL A 134 9.42 9.22 -0.77
CA VAL A 134 8.22 9.75 -0.11
C VAL A 134 8.02 11.21 -0.48
N LEU A 135 6.81 11.57 -0.89
CA LEU A 135 6.31 12.95 -0.80
C LEU A 135 5.45 13.08 0.46
N TYR A 136 5.66 14.14 1.24
CA TYR A 136 4.90 14.44 2.44
C TYR A 136 4.03 15.69 2.22
N LEU A 137 2.74 15.55 2.50
CA LEU A 137 1.73 16.59 2.41
C LEU A 137 1.03 16.75 3.77
N THR A 138 0.91 17.97 4.26
CA THR A 138 0.19 18.26 5.50
C THR A 138 -0.49 19.63 5.41
N GLY A 139 -1.61 19.77 6.11
CA GLY A 139 -2.37 21.02 6.16
C GLY A 139 -3.64 20.88 6.99
N TRP A 140 -4.26 22.02 7.32
CA TRP A 140 -5.50 22.10 8.12
C TRP A 140 -6.64 22.85 7.43
N THR A 141 -6.40 23.39 6.23
CA THR A 141 -7.40 24.00 5.34
C THR A 141 -7.62 23.13 4.11
N PRO A 142 -8.79 23.21 3.44
CA PRO A 142 -9.02 22.50 2.18
C PRO A 142 -7.85 22.62 1.21
N LEU A 143 -7.48 21.52 0.55
CA LEU A 143 -6.37 21.50 -0.40
C LEU A 143 -6.60 22.51 -1.55
N PRO A 144 -5.52 23.14 -2.06
CA PRO A 144 -5.63 24.01 -3.23
C PRO A 144 -6.00 23.18 -4.46
N GLN A 145 -6.58 23.83 -5.47
CA GLN A 145 -6.72 23.20 -6.78
C GLN A 145 -5.34 23.06 -7.44
N PHE A 146 -5.01 21.85 -7.86
CA PHE A 146 -3.77 21.56 -8.59
C PHE A 146 -4.03 21.62 -10.10
N SER A 147 -3.03 22.03 -10.89
CA SER A 147 -3.14 22.02 -12.35
C SER A 147 -3.23 20.57 -12.87
N PRO A 148 -3.88 20.33 -14.02
CA PRO A 148 -3.94 19.00 -14.64
C PRO A 148 -2.56 18.37 -14.88
N GLU A 149 -1.54 19.20 -15.16
CA GLU A 149 -0.16 18.77 -15.31
C GLU A 149 0.44 18.22 -14.00
N ILE A 150 0.23 18.91 -12.87
CA ILE A 150 0.70 18.45 -11.55
C ILE A 150 -0.05 17.17 -11.15
N MET A 151 -1.36 17.09 -11.41
CA MET A 151 -2.14 15.87 -11.16
C MET A 151 -1.63 14.68 -11.97
N ALA A 152 -1.31 14.89 -13.26
CA ALA A 152 -0.73 13.84 -14.10
C ALA A 152 0.66 13.40 -13.63
N LYS A 153 1.54 14.35 -13.27
CA LYS A 153 2.89 14.06 -12.76
C LYS A 153 2.86 13.35 -11.40
N LEU A 154 1.96 13.72 -10.50
CA LEU A 154 1.78 13.05 -9.21
C LEU A 154 1.22 11.63 -9.36
N ARG A 155 0.24 11.42 -10.25
CA ARG A 155 -0.27 10.09 -10.61
C ARG A 155 0.87 9.21 -11.16
N GLY A 156 1.69 9.76 -12.05
CA GLY A 156 2.89 9.10 -12.58
C GLY A 156 3.86 8.70 -11.48
N TYR A 157 4.26 9.64 -10.62
CA TYR A 157 5.16 9.40 -9.49
C TYR A 157 4.68 8.28 -8.56
N ILE A 158 3.39 8.27 -8.18
CA ILE A 158 2.82 7.21 -7.32
C ILE A 158 2.81 5.86 -8.05
N THR A 159 2.53 5.84 -9.35
CA THR A 159 2.55 4.62 -10.17
C THR A 159 3.97 4.07 -10.32
N ALA A 160 4.97 4.95 -10.48
CA ALA A 160 6.40 4.66 -10.65
C ALA A 160 7.14 4.16 -9.38
N GLY A 161 6.42 3.90 -8.28
CA GLY A 161 7.02 3.46 -7.01
C GLY A 161 7.03 4.50 -5.89
N GLY A 162 6.59 5.73 -6.16
CA GLY A 162 6.51 6.77 -5.14
C GLY A 162 5.40 6.51 -4.11
N THR A 163 5.61 7.01 -2.90
CA THR A 163 4.59 7.02 -1.84
C THR A 163 4.21 8.46 -1.48
N LEU A 164 2.92 8.76 -1.45
CA LEU A 164 2.40 10.01 -0.92
C LEU A 164 1.92 9.80 0.52
N LEU A 165 2.63 10.38 1.49
CA LEU A 165 2.23 10.43 2.90
C LEU A 165 1.46 11.73 3.15
N VAL A 166 0.23 11.62 3.65
CA VAL A 166 -0.66 12.75 3.91
C VAL A 166 -1.08 12.75 5.38
N ASN A 167 -0.93 13.88 6.07
CA ASN A 167 -1.41 14.06 7.44
C ASN A 167 -2.39 15.22 7.53
N ALA A 168 -3.59 14.96 8.04
CA ALA A 168 -4.54 16.01 8.37
C ALA A 168 -4.09 16.76 9.63
N SER A 169 -3.44 17.90 9.46
CA SER A 169 -3.13 18.78 10.60
C SER A 169 -4.43 19.17 11.29
N CYS A 170 -4.44 19.11 12.61
CA CYS A 170 -5.60 19.27 13.48
C CYS A 170 -6.74 18.24 13.28
N GLY A 171 -6.64 17.23 12.40
CA GLY A 171 -7.71 16.26 12.15
C GLY A 171 -9.04 16.89 11.69
N ARG A 172 -8.94 17.93 10.85
CA ARG A 172 -10.08 18.77 10.42
C ARG A 172 -10.93 18.07 9.35
N PRO A 173 -12.26 17.91 9.53
CA PRO A 173 -13.14 17.35 8.51
C PRO A 173 -13.05 18.07 7.16
N GLU A 174 -12.80 19.38 7.17
CA GLU A 174 -12.66 20.22 5.98
C GLU A 174 -11.43 19.82 5.14
N PHE A 175 -10.30 19.52 5.78
CA PHE A 175 -9.13 18.96 5.10
C PHE A 175 -9.44 17.54 4.59
N ASN A 176 -9.96 16.67 5.46
CA ASN A 176 -10.22 15.26 5.14
C ASN A 176 -11.15 15.11 3.92
N ASN A 177 -12.24 15.89 3.88
CA ASN A 177 -13.18 15.91 2.75
C ASN A 177 -12.52 16.43 1.46
N SER A 178 -11.67 17.47 1.56
CA SER A 178 -10.94 17.99 0.39
C SER A 178 -9.91 16.99 -0.13
N PHE A 179 -9.28 16.22 0.76
CA PHE A 179 -8.33 15.19 0.40
C PHE A 179 -9.01 13.97 -0.26
N ALA A 180 -10.16 13.53 0.26
CA ALA A 180 -10.95 12.48 -0.39
C ALA A 180 -11.37 12.88 -1.82
N ALA A 181 -11.78 14.14 -2.03
CA ALA A 181 -12.10 14.65 -3.36
C ALA A 181 -10.87 14.73 -4.29
N PHE A 182 -9.70 15.11 -3.75
CA PHE A 182 -8.42 15.13 -4.47
C PHE A 182 -7.95 13.72 -4.85
N GLU A 183 -8.05 12.76 -3.95
CA GLU A 183 -7.68 11.36 -4.19
C GLU A 183 -8.58 10.75 -5.28
N HIS A 184 -9.90 10.93 -5.19
CA HIS A 184 -10.84 10.48 -6.23
C HIS A 184 -10.55 11.10 -7.61
N GLN A 185 -10.07 12.34 -7.69
CA GLN A 185 -9.61 12.93 -8.96
C GLN A 185 -8.29 12.29 -9.45
N LEU A 186 -7.42 11.90 -8.54
CA LEU A 186 -6.13 11.29 -8.83
C LEU A 186 -6.28 9.82 -9.26
N PHE A 187 -7.12 9.02 -8.59
CA PHE A 187 -7.34 7.60 -8.87
C PHE A 187 -8.83 7.19 -8.72
N PRO A 188 -9.73 7.59 -9.65
CA PRO A 188 -11.18 7.40 -9.51
C PRO A 188 -11.65 5.94 -9.34
N ASN A 189 -10.82 4.97 -9.74
CA ASN A 189 -11.12 3.53 -9.65
C ASN A 189 -10.36 2.82 -8.52
N ARG A 190 -9.71 3.54 -7.59
CA ARG A 190 -8.93 2.96 -6.47
C ARG A 190 -9.14 3.75 -5.16
N PRO A 191 -10.38 3.79 -4.62
CA PRO A 191 -10.66 4.57 -3.42
C PRO A 191 -9.82 4.10 -2.23
N MET A 192 -9.41 5.08 -1.40
CA MET A 192 -8.81 4.82 -0.08
C MET A 192 -9.68 3.89 0.76
N ALA A 193 -9.04 3.04 1.57
CA ALA A 193 -9.71 2.17 2.54
C ALA A 193 -9.01 2.20 3.90
N ALA A 194 -9.76 1.94 4.97
CA ALA A 194 -9.21 1.78 6.31
C ALA A 194 -8.20 0.62 6.36
N LEU A 195 -7.02 0.89 6.92
CA LEU A 195 -5.93 -0.07 6.99
C LEU A 195 -6.26 -1.23 7.97
N PRO A 196 -6.07 -2.50 7.58
CA PRO A 196 -6.26 -3.65 8.48
C PRO A 196 -5.39 -3.56 9.73
N LEU A 197 -5.88 -4.02 10.88
CA LEU A 197 -5.09 -4.04 12.12
C LEU A 197 -3.93 -5.06 12.09
N ASP A 198 -3.95 -6.02 11.15
CA ASP A 198 -2.84 -6.95 10.90
C ASP A 198 -1.84 -6.46 9.84
N ASP A 199 -2.00 -5.24 9.27
CA ASP A 199 -1.05 -4.68 8.31
C ASP A 199 0.30 -4.34 8.97
N PRO A 200 1.45 -4.62 8.31
CA PRO A 200 2.79 -4.31 8.82
C PRO A 200 3.02 -2.87 9.27
N MET A 201 2.32 -1.84 8.76
CA MET A 201 2.49 -0.47 9.24
C MET A 201 2.11 -0.29 10.73
N TYR A 202 1.38 -1.24 11.34
CA TYR A 202 1.11 -1.22 12.78
C TYR A 202 2.06 -2.09 13.62
N HIS A 203 2.99 -2.85 13.03
CA HIS A 203 3.87 -3.76 13.80
C HIS A 203 5.29 -3.99 13.27
N CYS A 204 5.68 -3.42 12.12
CA CYS A 204 6.97 -3.67 11.48
C CYS A 204 8.22 -3.16 12.22
N LEU A 205 8.07 -2.22 13.15
CA LEU A 205 9.15 -1.71 14.02
C LEU A 205 8.67 -1.61 15.47
N ASN A 206 7.60 -0.85 15.70
CA ASN A 206 6.91 -0.75 16.97
C ASN A 206 5.57 -1.51 16.87
N ARG A 207 5.24 -2.39 17.82
CA ARG A 207 3.92 -3.02 17.87
C ARG A 207 2.88 -2.05 18.44
N ILE A 208 1.89 -1.69 17.64
CA ILE A 208 0.84 -0.70 17.96
C ILE A 208 -0.52 -1.39 17.89
N SER A 209 -1.05 -1.81 19.03
CA SER A 209 -2.43 -2.33 19.16
C SER A 209 -3.45 -1.23 19.42
N SER A 210 -3.01 -0.08 19.92
CA SER A 210 -3.84 1.04 20.33
C SER A 210 -3.08 2.37 20.24
N MET A 211 -3.83 3.45 20.14
CA MET A 211 -3.37 4.83 20.09
C MET A 211 -4.21 5.68 21.04
N ARG A 212 -3.58 6.56 21.80
CA ARG A 212 -4.27 7.58 22.60
C ARG A 212 -4.61 8.77 21.71
N VAL A 213 -5.88 9.14 21.68
CA VAL A 213 -6.43 10.29 20.95
C VAL A 213 -7.16 11.22 21.92
N ARG A 214 -7.06 12.53 21.70
CA ARG A 214 -7.93 13.52 22.35
C ARG A 214 -8.54 14.48 21.34
N LYS A 215 -9.65 15.10 21.74
CA LYS A 215 -10.24 16.24 21.04
C LYS A 215 -9.98 17.50 21.85
N SER A 216 -9.34 18.50 21.26
CA SER A 216 -8.93 19.73 21.93
C SER A 216 -8.06 19.47 23.19
N ASP A 217 -8.50 20.02 24.31
CA ASP A 217 -8.03 19.89 25.70
C ASP A 217 -8.79 18.80 26.49
N GLY A 218 -9.69 18.06 25.84
CA GLY A 218 -10.43 16.96 26.46
C GLY A 218 -9.55 15.76 26.86
N PRO A 219 -10.12 14.80 27.61
CA PRO A 219 -9.38 13.64 28.09
C PRO A 219 -8.87 12.76 26.94
N TRP A 220 -7.73 12.12 27.17
CA TRP A 220 -7.24 11.05 26.31
C TRP A 220 -8.21 9.86 26.32
N LYS A 221 -8.45 9.31 25.13
CA LYS A 221 -9.21 8.08 24.91
C LYS A 221 -8.34 7.12 24.11
N GLU A 222 -8.39 5.85 24.46
CA GLU A 222 -7.71 4.81 23.73
C GLU A 222 -8.60 4.30 22.59
N ILE A 223 -8.04 4.23 21.38
CA ILE A 223 -8.70 3.70 20.18
C ILE A 223 -7.74 2.75 19.45
N PRO A 224 -8.22 1.86 18.56
CA PRO A 224 -7.35 1.19 17.59
C PRO A 224 -6.59 2.21 16.73
N PRO A 225 -5.39 1.91 16.23
CA PRO A 225 -4.71 2.77 15.28
C PRO A 225 -5.53 2.91 13.99
N TYR A 226 -5.49 4.10 13.38
CA TYR A 226 -6.29 4.41 12.21
C TYR A 226 -5.48 5.17 11.15
N LEU A 227 -5.35 4.52 10.00
CA LEU A 227 -4.82 5.06 8.75
C LEU A 227 -5.77 4.64 7.63
N GLU A 228 -5.80 5.46 6.58
CA GLU A 228 -6.43 5.12 5.31
C GLU A 228 -5.31 4.92 4.27
N VAL A 229 -5.49 3.95 3.37
CA VAL A 229 -4.49 3.57 2.38
C VAL A 229 -5.13 3.34 1.02
N MET A 230 -4.42 3.75 -0.04
CA MET A 230 -4.62 3.23 -1.39
C MET A 230 -3.38 2.40 -1.74
N TYR A 231 -3.60 1.10 -1.97
CA TYR A 231 -2.55 0.21 -2.41
C TYR A 231 -2.25 0.36 -3.91
N MET A 232 -0.97 0.25 -4.26
CA MET A 232 -0.47 0.16 -5.63
C MET A 232 0.30 -1.15 -5.74
N GLY A 233 -0.40 -2.22 -6.11
CA GLY A 233 0.10 -3.58 -5.95
C GLY A 233 0.09 -4.01 -4.48
N CYS A 234 1.04 -4.85 -4.07
CA CYS A 234 1.24 -5.25 -2.68
C CYS A 234 1.99 -4.21 -1.80
N ARG A 235 1.83 -2.91 -2.07
CA ARG A 235 2.40 -1.81 -1.26
C ARG A 235 1.46 -0.61 -1.14
N ALA A 236 1.59 0.19 -0.10
CA ALA A 236 0.92 1.49 -0.02
C ALA A 236 1.47 2.47 -1.08
N GLY A 237 0.59 3.06 -1.89
CA GLY A 237 0.89 4.17 -2.81
C GLY A 237 0.53 5.53 -2.23
N ILE A 238 -0.59 5.59 -1.51
CA ILE A 238 -0.99 6.75 -0.71
C ILE A 238 -1.27 6.27 0.72
N ILE A 239 -0.70 6.94 1.71
CA ILE A 239 -0.94 6.72 3.14
C ILE A 239 -1.52 8.01 3.70
N PHE A 240 -2.71 7.96 4.28
CA PHE A 240 -3.38 9.11 4.87
C PHE A 240 -3.66 8.86 6.36
N SER A 241 -3.36 9.86 7.19
CA SER A 241 -3.85 9.90 8.57
C SER A 241 -4.90 11.00 8.72
N PRO A 242 -6.18 10.63 8.92
CA PRO A 242 -7.30 11.56 9.15
C PRO A 242 -7.29 12.20 10.55
N VAL A 243 -6.45 11.68 11.45
CA VAL A 243 -6.21 12.17 12.83
C VAL A 243 -4.79 12.71 12.90
N ASP A 244 -4.57 13.82 13.61
CA ASP A 244 -3.30 14.53 13.50
C ASP A 244 -2.12 13.81 14.18
N MET A 245 -1.19 13.30 13.36
CA MET A 245 0.14 12.84 13.79
C MET A 245 1.17 13.99 13.84
N SER A 246 1.09 14.97 12.94
CA SER A 246 2.03 16.10 12.86
C SER A 246 2.10 16.92 14.16
N TRP A 247 0.98 17.06 14.89
CA TRP A 247 1.00 17.67 16.22
C TRP A 247 1.83 16.85 17.22
N GLY A 248 1.64 15.53 17.24
CA GLY A 248 2.42 14.60 18.06
C GLY A 248 3.92 14.66 17.72
N TRP A 249 4.28 14.82 16.45
CA TRP A 249 5.68 14.99 16.04
C TRP A 249 6.25 16.35 16.47
N SER A 250 5.50 17.45 16.36
CA SER A 250 6.00 18.83 16.54
C SER A 250 6.40 19.26 17.97
N ALA A 251 6.28 18.39 18.99
CA ALA A 251 6.57 18.67 20.40
C ALA A 251 5.85 19.91 21.01
N ALA A 252 4.81 20.42 20.35
CA ALA A 252 4.13 21.66 20.73
C ALA A 252 3.20 21.47 21.93
N LYS A 253 3.49 22.12 23.06
CA LYS A 253 2.76 21.89 24.33
C LYS A 253 1.35 22.52 24.44
N ARG A 254 0.82 23.17 23.39
CA ARG A 254 -0.47 23.89 23.44
C ARG A 254 -1.60 23.09 22.76
N PRO A 255 -2.79 22.97 23.38
CA PRO A 255 -3.93 22.27 22.79
C PRO A 255 -4.52 23.05 21.61
N ILE A 256 -4.89 22.33 20.55
CA ILE A 256 -5.57 22.90 19.37
C ILE A 256 -7.08 22.86 19.60
N LYS A 257 -7.73 24.02 19.72
CA LYS A 257 -9.19 24.10 19.82
C LYS A 257 -9.86 23.50 18.57
N GLY A 258 -10.70 22.49 18.81
CA GLY A 258 -11.49 21.78 17.80
C GLY A 258 -10.79 20.60 17.13
N GLY A 259 -9.48 20.44 17.31
CA GLY A 259 -8.72 19.41 16.61
C GLY A 259 -8.81 18.02 17.23
N ILE A 260 -8.56 16.98 16.42
CA ILE A 260 -8.42 15.59 16.85
C ILE A 260 -6.96 15.18 16.64
N LEU A 261 -6.27 14.80 17.72
CA LEU A 261 -4.82 14.61 17.74
C LEU A 261 -4.42 13.36 18.52
N TYR A 262 -3.40 12.67 18.01
CA TYR A 262 -2.74 11.55 18.70
C TYR A 262 -1.79 12.04 19.81
N ASP A 263 -1.50 11.17 20.77
CA ASP A 263 -0.41 11.36 21.73
C ASP A 263 0.94 11.38 21.01
N GLN A 264 1.89 12.18 21.51
CA GLN A 264 3.21 12.35 20.93
C GLN A 264 3.99 11.03 20.80
N GLY A 265 4.01 10.17 21.83
CA GLY A 265 4.71 8.90 21.78
C GLY A 265 4.05 7.89 20.85
N ASP A 266 2.73 7.97 20.71
CA ASP A 266 1.95 7.07 19.84
C ASP A 266 2.12 7.49 18.36
N ALA A 267 2.03 8.80 18.09
CA ALA A 267 2.26 9.38 16.76
C ALA A 267 3.69 9.18 16.26
N LEU A 268 4.70 9.30 17.11
CA LEU A 268 6.10 9.06 16.74
C LEU A 268 6.32 7.58 16.37
N ARG A 269 5.83 6.64 17.20
CA ARG A 269 5.89 5.20 16.92
C ARG A 269 5.24 4.85 15.58
N LEU A 270 4.03 5.35 15.33
CA LEU A 270 3.32 5.13 14.06
C LEU A 270 4.07 5.75 12.87
N GLY A 271 4.61 6.96 13.03
CA GLY A 271 5.42 7.63 12.02
C GLY A 271 6.67 6.83 11.62
N ALA A 272 7.44 6.30 12.58
CA ALA A 272 8.62 5.50 12.24
C ALA A 272 8.24 4.14 11.62
N ASN A 273 7.12 3.53 12.02
CA ASN A 273 6.63 2.35 11.32
C ASN A 273 6.33 2.65 9.85
N ILE A 274 5.64 3.75 9.55
CA ILE A 274 5.36 4.19 8.17
C ILE A 274 6.66 4.36 7.38
N LEU A 275 7.67 5.04 7.94
CA LEU A 275 8.95 5.24 7.27
C LEU A 275 9.74 3.93 7.10
N THR A 276 9.73 3.05 8.09
CA THR A 276 10.34 1.71 8.02
C THR A 276 9.69 0.86 6.93
N TYR A 277 8.35 0.87 6.89
CA TYR A 277 7.57 0.16 5.87
C TYR A 277 7.90 0.65 4.46
N VAL A 278 7.99 1.96 4.23
CA VAL A 278 8.34 2.49 2.90
C VAL A 278 9.79 2.17 2.53
N LEU A 279 10.74 2.30 3.47
CA LEU A 279 12.14 1.93 3.24
C LEU A 279 12.29 0.44 2.86
N ALA A 280 11.60 -0.45 3.57
CA ALA A 280 11.64 -1.88 3.30
C ALA A 280 10.98 -2.23 1.95
N ASN A 281 9.87 -1.58 1.58
CA ASN A 281 9.22 -1.79 0.28
C ASN A 281 9.88 -1.06 -0.90
N TYR A 282 10.95 -0.29 -0.71
CA TYR A 282 11.56 0.55 -1.76
C TYR A 282 11.97 -0.24 -3.01
N GLN A 283 12.52 -1.45 -2.85
CA GLN A 283 12.90 -2.30 -3.97
C GLN A 283 11.69 -2.83 -4.75
N TYR A 284 10.66 -3.33 -4.04
CA TYR A 284 9.38 -3.73 -4.65
C TYR A 284 8.75 -2.57 -5.42
N ALA A 285 8.69 -1.39 -4.79
CA ALA A 285 8.08 -0.19 -5.35
C ALA A 285 8.72 0.23 -6.68
N ARG A 286 10.06 0.21 -6.76
CA ARG A 286 10.81 0.53 -7.98
C ARG A 286 10.64 -0.48 -9.10
N ALA A 287 10.46 -1.75 -8.78
CA ALA A 287 10.30 -2.79 -9.79
C ALA A 287 8.85 -2.89 -10.29
N PHE A 288 7.88 -2.43 -9.51
CA PHE A 288 6.45 -2.55 -9.82
C PHE A 288 6.01 -1.79 -11.09
N GLU A 289 6.72 -0.72 -11.48
CA GLU A 289 6.47 0.01 -12.73
C GLU A 289 6.86 -0.81 -13.98
N ILE A 290 7.85 -1.71 -13.85
CA ILE A 290 8.46 -2.41 -14.98
C ILE A 290 7.60 -3.61 -15.37
N GLN A 291 6.62 -3.37 -16.25
CA GLN A 291 5.79 -4.43 -16.79
C GLN A 291 6.63 -5.48 -17.55
N LYS A 292 6.83 -6.66 -16.95
CA LYS A 292 7.40 -7.85 -17.60
C LYS A 292 6.46 -8.32 -18.73
N ILE A 293 6.73 -7.94 -19.99
CA ILE A 293 6.00 -8.41 -21.18
C ILE A 293 6.79 -9.54 -21.83
N TYR A 294 6.28 -10.77 -21.75
CA TYR A 294 6.84 -11.91 -22.48
C TYR A 294 6.19 -12.00 -23.86
N GLN A 295 7.00 -11.86 -24.92
CA GLN A 295 6.57 -12.15 -26.28
C GLN A 295 6.58 -13.67 -26.50
N GLN A 296 5.54 -14.19 -27.13
CA GLN A 296 5.42 -15.61 -27.44
C GLN A 296 6.24 -15.91 -28.69
N SER A 297 7.19 -16.85 -28.59
CA SER A 297 8.08 -17.23 -29.71
C SER A 297 7.42 -18.17 -30.72
N ARG A 298 6.27 -18.77 -30.34
CA ARG A 298 5.48 -19.70 -31.16
C ARG A 298 4.15 -19.05 -31.54
N ILE A 299 3.64 -19.35 -32.73
CA ILE A 299 2.30 -18.95 -33.17
C ILE A 299 1.26 -19.51 -32.20
N ALA A 300 0.26 -18.71 -31.83
CA ALA A 300 -0.83 -19.15 -30.96
C ALA A 300 -1.69 -20.22 -31.65
N THR A 301 -1.65 -21.45 -31.13
CA THR A 301 -2.51 -22.57 -31.56
C THR A 301 -3.76 -22.65 -30.68
N ARG A 302 -4.76 -23.44 -31.12
CA ARG A 302 -6.00 -23.66 -30.34
C ARG A 302 -5.75 -24.42 -29.04
N ASP A 303 -4.68 -25.19 -28.96
CA ASP A 303 -4.37 -26.13 -27.87
C ASP A 303 -3.58 -25.49 -26.72
N GLN A 304 -3.51 -24.15 -26.67
CA GLN A 304 -2.79 -23.42 -25.64
C GLN A 304 -3.70 -23.06 -24.47
N LEU A 305 -3.28 -23.37 -23.25
CA LEU A 305 -3.99 -22.98 -22.04
C LEU A 305 -3.99 -21.45 -21.90
N VAL A 306 -5.20 -20.89 -21.77
CA VAL A 306 -5.44 -19.47 -21.47
C VAL A 306 -6.05 -19.37 -20.08
N ILE A 307 -5.30 -18.82 -19.13
CA ILE A 307 -5.81 -18.54 -17.79
C ILE A 307 -6.66 -17.27 -17.81
N ALA A 308 -7.90 -17.38 -17.33
CA ALA A 308 -8.79 -16.23 -17.17
C ALA A 308 -8.73 -15.71 -15.73
N GLN A 309 -8.20 -14.50 -15.54
CA GLN A 309 -8.17 -13.82 -14.25
C GLN A 309 -9.48 -13.09 -13.97
N VAL A 310 -10.12 -13.44 -12.86
CA VAL A 310 -11.37 -12.85 -12.37
C VAL A 310 -11.13 -11.44 -11.86
N GLU A 311 -11.86 -10.47 -12.41
CA GLU A 311 -11.94 -9.11 -11.90
C GLU A 311 -12.93 -9.04 -10.72
N ASN A 312 -12.60 -8.23 -9.70
CA ASN A 312 -13.42 -7.98 -8.51
C ASN A 312 -13.24 -6.52 -8.03
N ASN A 313 -14.12 -6.08 -7.14
CA ASN A 313 -14.21 -4.69 -6.66
C ASN A 313 -13.27 -4.31 -5.51
N GLY A 314 -12.42 -5.24 -5.03
CA GLY A 314 -11.39 -4.98 -4.02
C GLY A 314 -10.09 -4.49 -4.67
N ASP A 315 -9.12 -5.39 -4.78
CA ASP A 315 -7.92 -5.22 -5.61
C ASP A 315 -7.67 -6.55 -6.32
N TRP A 316 -8.22 -6.72 -7.52
CA TRP A 316 -8.22 -8.01 -8.25
C TRP A 316 -6.87 -8.39 -8.89
N ASN A 317 -5.93 -7.45 -8.92
CA ASN A 317 -4.60 -7.63 -9.51
C ASN A 317 -3.52 -6.82 -8.76
N PRO A 318 -3.18 -7.23 -7.53
CA PRO A 318 -2.08 -6.66 -6.75
C PRO A 318 -0.71 -7.20 -7.21
N THR A 319 -0.69 -8.36 -7.88
CA THR A 319 0.49 -9.07 -8.40
C THR A 319 0.42 -9.18 -9.95
N PRO A 320 0.74 -8.09 -10.68
CA PRO A 320 0.61 -8.02 -12.13
C PRO A 320 1.62 -8.90 -12.91
N HIS A 321 2.79 -9.20 -12.34
CA HIS A 321 3.86 -9.95 -12.99
C HIS A 321 3.85 -11.43 -12.63
N GLY A 322 3.29 -11.79 -11.47
CA GLY A 322 3.30 -13.15 -10.93
C GLY A 322 2.77 -14.20 -11.92
N LEU A 323 1.52 -14.05 -12.39
CA LEU A 323 0.95 -15.01 -13.33
C LEU A 323 1.73 -15.08 -14.67
N PRO A 324 2.14 -13.98 -15.33
CA PRO A 324 3.06 -14.05 -16.47
C PRO A 324 4.37 -14.80 -16.20
N ASN A 325 4.99 -14.63 -15.04
CA ASN A 325 6.22 -15.33 -14.67
C ASN A 325 5.96 -16.83 -14.46
N LEU A 326 4.85 -17.20 -13.80
CA LEU A 326 4.44 -18.59 -13.66
C LEU A 326 4.21 -19.25 -15.02
N LEU A 327 3.52 -18.59 -15.94
CA LEU A 327 3.25 -19.15 -17.27
C LEU A 327 4.55 -19.33 -18.08
N LYS A 328 5.51 -18.40 -17.98
CA LYS A 328 6.86 -18.59 -18.52
C LYS A 328 7.59 -19.78 -17.89
N PHE A 329 7.49 -19.93 -16.57
CA PHE A 329 8.12 -21.03 -15.84
C PHE A 329 7.52 -22.38 -16.26
N ILE A 330 6.21 -22.47 -16.45
CA ILE A 330 5.49 -23.65 -16.95
C ILE A 330 5.96 -24.03 -18.36
N ASP A 331 6.02 -23.09 -19.31
CA ASP A 331 6.50 -23.35 -20.69
C ASP A 331 7.97 -23.81 -20.73
N THR A 332 8.78 -23.41 -19.75
CA THR A 332 10.19 -23.79 -19.64
C THR A 332 10.41 -25.14 -18.93
N ASN A 333 9.52 -25.53 -18.00
CA ASN A 333 9.73 -26.67 -17.10
C ASN A 333 8.65 -27.76 -17.20
N SER A 334 7.76 -27.70 -18.19
CA SER A 334 6.73 -28.72 -18.44
C SER A 334 6.48 -28.88 -19.95
N THR A 335 5.69 -29.89 -20.32
CA THR A 335 5.22 -30.07 -21.71
C THR A 335 3.96 -29.25 -22.03
N MET A 336 3.40 -28.52 -21.06
CA MET A 336 2.14 -27.79 -21.22
C MET A 336 2.34 -26.52 -22.04
N SER A 337 1.66 -26.43 -23.18
CA SER A 337 1.67 -25.23 -24.02
C SER A 337 0.71 -24.17 -23.44
N VAL A 338 1.26 -23.00 -23.07
CA VAL A 338 0.49 -21.92 -22.44
C VAL A 338 0.60 -20.61 -23.23
N GLN A 339 -0.39 -19.73 -23.09
CA GLN A 339 -0.24 -18.33 -23.50
C GLN A 339 0.30 -17.51 -22.33
N PHE A 340 1.40 -16.78 -22.53
CA PHE A 340 1.95 -15.85 -21.53
C PHE A 340 1.03 -14.65 -21.19
N LYS A 341 -0.10 -14.53 -21.89
CA LYS A 341 -1.11 -13.49 -21.70
C LYS A 341 -2.36 -14.06 -21.05
N ARG A 342 -2.61 -13.67 -19.80
CA ARG A 342 -3.89 -13.89 -19.12
C ARG A 342 -5.04 -13.10 -19.77
N LYS A 343 -6.23 -13.67 -19.78
CA LYS A 343 -7.48 -12.99 -20.14
C LYS A 343 -8.08 -12.37 -18.88
N LYS A 344 -8.47 -11.10 -18.90
CA LYS A 344 -9.32 -10.54 -17.82
C LYS A 344 -10.78 -10.92 -18.06
N ILE A 345 -11.50 -11.30 -17.02
CA ILE A 345 -12.92 -11.65 -17.10
C ILE A 345 -13.69 -11.19 -15.86
N SER A 346 -14.89 -10.66 -16.06
CA SER A 346 -15.89 -10.57 -14.98
C SER A 346 -16.70 -11.85 -14.95
N LEU A 347 -17.07 -12.31 -13.75
CA LEU A 347 -17.98 -13.45 -13.56
C LEU A 347 -19.38 -13.22 -14.15
N ASP A 348 -19.72 -11.98 -14.52
CA ASP A 348 -20.95 -11.66 -15.25
C ASP A 348 -20.90 -12.02 -16.75
N SER A 349 -19.72 -12.38 -17.28
CA SER A 349 -19.56 -12.67 -18.71
C SER A 349 -20.06 -14.06 -19.10
N LEU A 350 -20.75 -14.13 -20.25
CA LEU A 350 -21.12 -15.40 -20.88
C LEU A 350 -19.91 -16.24 -21.35
N SER A 351 -18.72 -15.65 -21.47
CA SER A 351 -17.51 -16.38 -21.88
C SER A 351 -16.82 -17.12 -20.75
N VAL A 352 -17.29 -17.06 -19.49
CA VAL A 352 -16.67 -17.74 -18.34
C VAL A 352 -16.49 -19.24 -18.60
N GLY A 353 -17.52 -19.91 -19.15
CA GLY A 353 -17.46 -21.35 -19.48
C GLY A 353 -16.53 -21.73 -20.65
N GLN A 354 -15.85 -20.77 -21.28
CA GLN A 354 -14.86 -21.03 -22.34
C GLN A 354 -13.45 -21.29 -21.76
N TYR A 355 -13.24 -21.07 -20.46
CA TYR A 355 -11.94 -21.20 -19.80
C TYR A 355 -12.00 -22.35 -18.77
N PRO A 356 -11.15 -23.39 -18.90
CA PRO A 356 -11.18 -24.52 -17.96
C PRO A 356 -10.72 -24.14 -16.55
N ILE A 357 -9.93 -23.06 -16.44
CA ILE A 357 -9.38 -22.55 -15.19
C ILE A 357 -9.63 -21.05 -15.09
N LEU A 358 -10.38 -20.65 -14.05
CA LEU A 358 -10.40 -19.31 -13.51
C LEU A 358 -9.29 -19.15 -12.47
N TYR A 359 -8.59 -18.04 -12.52
CA TYR A 359 -7.65 -17.61 -11.49
C TYR A 359 -8.19 -16.35 -10.80
N MET A 360 -8.11 -16.29 -9.48
CA MET A 360 -8.45 -15.10 -8.70
C MET A 360 -7.36 -14.80 -7.68
N THR A 361 -7.10 -13.52 -7.49
CA THR A 361 -6.21 -13.05 -6.43
C THR A 361 -6.72 -11.74 -5.87
N GLY A 362 -6.27 -11.37 -4.67
CA GLY A 362 -6.54 -10.04 -4.15
C GLY A 362 -5.89 -9.73 -2.82
N LEU A 363 -6.08 -8.48 -2.40
CA LEU A 363 -5.47 -7.88 -1.20
C LEU A 363 -6.51 -7.32 -0.22
N ARG A 364 -7.64 -6.82 -0.72
CA ARG A 364 -8.70 -6.17 0.07
C ARG A 364 -9.99 -6.99 0.04
N ASN A 365 -10.89 -6.63 0.96
CA ASN A 365 -12.27 -7.11 0.95
C ASN A 365 -12.95 -6.87 -0.41
N PHE A 366 -13.76 -7.82 -0.85
CA PHE A 366 -14.52 -7.77 -2.10
C PHE A 366 -15.89 -8.43 -1.89
N ALA A 367 -16.83 -8.19 -2.80
CA ALA A 367 -18.10 -8.90 -2.81
C ALA A 367 -18.56 -9.18 -4.24
N TRP A 368 -18.99 -10.42 -4.49
CA TRP A 368 -19.64 -10.80 -5.74
C TRP A 368 -21.12 -10.40 -5.73
N THR A 369 -21.66 -10.07 -6.90
CA THR A 369 -23.11 -9.91 -7.05
C THR A 369 -23.83 -11.27 -6.96
N PRO A 370 -25.15 -11.31 -6.69
CA PRO A 370 -25.92 -12.56 -6.77
C PRO A 370 -25.81 -13.26 -8.13
N ALA A 371 -25.65 -12.50 -9.22
CA ALA A 371 -25.54 -13.05 -10.56
C ALA A 371 -24.14 -13.62 -10.85
N GLU A 372 -23.08 -12.97 -10.34
CA GLU A 372 -21.71 -13.51 -10.34
C GLU A 372 -21.63 -14.81 -9.53
N MET A 373 -22.22 -14.83 -8.32
CA MET A 373 -22.25 -16.03 -7.46
C MET A 373 -22.97 -17.19 -8.13
N GLN A 374 -24.14 -16.97 -8.75
CA GLN A 374 -24.87 -18.02 -9.46
C GLN A 374 -24.11 -18.55 -10.68
N ARG A 375 -23.43 -17.68 -11.43
CA ARG A 375 -22.59 -18.11 -12.55
C ARG A 375 -21.37 -18.91 -12.10
N LEU A 376 -20.73 -18.51 -11.00
CA LEU A 376 -19.61 -19.26 -10.44
C LEU A 376 -20.06 -20.64 -9.92
N HIS A 377 -21.20 -20.73 -9.22
CA HIS A 377 -21.80 -22.02 -8.83
C HIS A 377 -21.98 -22.93 -10.06
N ASN A 378 -22.62 -22.43 -11.11
CA ASN A 378 -22.88 -23.22 -12.32
C ASN A 378 -21.59 -23.62 -13.05
N TYR A 379 -20.59 -22.75 -13.08
CA TYR A 379 -19.28 -23.01 -13.67
C TYR A 379 -18.55 -24.15 -12.93
N LEU A 380 -18.53 -24.11 -11.59
CA LEU A 380 -17.87 -25.12 -10.76
C LEU A 380 -18.59 -26.49 -10.85
N HIS A 381 -19.93 -26.50 -10.85
CA HIS A 381 -20.71 -27.73 -11.07
C HIS A 381 -20.64 -28.26 -12.51
N ALA A 382 -20.25 -27.45 -13.49
CA ALA A 382 -19.95 -27.89 -14.86
C ALA A 382 -18.51 -28.44 -15.01
N GLY A 383 -17.76 -28.58 -13.92
CA GLY A 383 -16.38 -29.12 -13.90
C GLY A 383 -15.28 -28.07 -14.04
N GLY A 384 -15.62 -26.79 -14.20
CA GLY A 384 -14.65 -25.69 -14.24
C GLY A 384 -13.90 -25.52 -12.93
N LYS A 385 -12.63 -25.09 -12.99
CA LYS A 385 -11.76 -24.95 -11.81
C LYS A 385 -11.57 -23.49 -11.42
N LEU A 386 -11.54 -23.22 -10.11
CA LEU A 386 -11.16 -21.91 -9.56
C LEU A 386 -9.91 -22.04 -8.69
N VAL A 387 -8.82 -21.43 -9.12
CA VAL A 387 -7.58 -21.29 -8.34
C VAL A 387 -7.55 -19.90 -7.71
N VAL A 388 -7.38 -19.81 -6.40
CA VAL A 388 -7.40 -18.56 -5.63
C VAL A 388 -6.17 -18.43 -4.75
N ASP A 389 -5.52 -17.26 -4.73
CA ASP A 389 -4.50 -16.94 -3.73
C ASP A 389 -4.75 -15.57 -3.07
N ASP A 390 -4.42 -15.47 -1.79
CA ASP A 390 -4.30 -14.19 -1.11
C ASP A 390 -2.94 -13.58 -1.46
N ALA A 391 -2.91 -12.36 -2.00
CA ALA A 391 -1.69 -11.74 -2.52
C ALA A 391 -0.67 -11.31 -1.45
N MET A 392 -1.06 -11.30 -0.17
CA MET A 392 -0.18 -10.98 0.96
C MET A 392 -0.44 -11.81 2.24
N GLY A 393 -1.44 -12.70 2.23
CA GLY A 393 -2.02 -13.31 3.43
C GLY A 393 -2.74 -12.30 4.32
N ALA A 394 -3.52 -11.39 3.73
CA ALA A 394 -4.21 -10.30 4.40
C ALA A 394 -5.59 -10.72 4.95
N SER A 395 -5.85 -10.45 6.23
CA SER A 395 -7.09 -10.88 6.90
C SER A 395 -8.38 -10.49 6.17
N GLN A 396 -8.40 -9.33 5.49
CA GLN A 396 -9.56 -8.84 4.74
C GLN A 396 -9.90 -9.71 3.52
N PHE A 397 -8.90 -10.19 2.77
CA PHE A 397 -9.15 -11.01 1.58
C PHE A 397 -9.53 -12.44 1.96
N ASP A 398 -8.81 -13.06 2.91
CA ASP A 398 -9.15 -14.39 3.43
C ASP A 398 -10.58 -14.45 4.00
N THR A 399 -10.96 -13.47 4.83
CA THR A 399 -12.33 -13.36 5.37
C THR A 399 -13.36 -13.20 4.26
N ALA A 400 -13.11 -12.28 3.32
CA ALA A 400 -14.03 -12.03 2.20
C ALA A 400 -14.20 -13.28 1.33
N PHE A 401 -13.11 -13.95 0.95
CA PHE A 401 -13.17 -15.14 0.11
C PHE A 401 -13.95 -16.27 0.78
N ARG A 402 -13.69 -16.56 2.06
CA ARG A 402 -14.44 -17.57 2.83
C ARG A 402 -15.94 -17.24 2.91
N ASP A 403 -16.29 -15.99 3.21
CA ASP A 403 -17.67 -15.51 3.29
C ASP A 403 -18.41 -15.53 1.94
N GLN A 404 -17.69 -15.34 0.83
CA GLN A 404 -18.27 -15.35 -0.51
C GLN A 404 -18.40 -16.79 -1.04
N ILE A 405 -17.36 -17.61 -0.95
CA ILE A 405 -17.39 -18.99 -1.48
C ILE A 405 -18.38 -19.88 -0.71
N ALA A 406 -18.60 -19.65 0.58
CA ALA A 406 -19.64 -20.34 1.36
C ALA A 406 -21.08 -20.00 0.92
N LYS A 407 -21.30 -18.87 0.22
CA LYS A 407 -22.60 -18.54 -0.40
C LYS A 407 -22.73 -19.16 -1.80
N VAL A 408 -21.60 -19.31 -2.51
CA VAL A 408 -21.55 -19.93 -3.83
C VAL A 408 -21.73 -21.45 -3.73
N LEU A 409 -21.10 -22.12 -2.75
CA LEU A 409 -21.17 -23.57 -2.55
C LEU A 409 -21.63 -23.92 -1.12
N PRO A 410 -22.89 -23.64 -0.72
CA PRO A 410 -23.34 -23.77 0.67
C PRO A 410 -23.33 -25.20 1.23
N GLN A 411 -23.27 -26.22 0.35
CA GLN A 411 -23.21 -27.63 0.74
C GLN A 411 -21.78 -28.18 0.86
N HIS A 412 -20.78 -27.48 0.31
CA HIS A 412 -19.40 -27.93 0.27
C HIS A 412 -18.52 -27.03 1.16
N LYS A 413 -17.55 -27.63 1.86
CA LYS A 413 -16.67 -26.90 2.78
C LYS A 413 -15.27 -26.77 2.20
N LEU A 414 -14.68 -25.60 2.42
CA LEU A 414 -13.26 -25.37 2.22
C LEU A 414 -12.49 -26.11 3.34
N GLN A 415 -11.63 -27.03 2.94
CA GLN A 415 -10.90 -27.93 3.85
C GLN A 415 -9.43 -28.05 3.45
N MET A 416 -8.54 -28.32 4.41
CA MET A 416 -7.12 -28.54 4.14
C MET A 416 -6.92 -29.68 3.13
N MET A 417 -6.13 -29.44 2.08
CA MET A 417 -5.83 -30.46 1.08
C MET A 417 -4.78 -31.45 1.65
N PRO A 418 -5.04 -32.77 1.65
CA PRO A 418 -4.09 -33.76 2.15
C PRO A 418 -2.75 -33.72 1.42
N LEU A 419 -1.63 -33.88 2.14
CA LEU A 419 -0.28 -33.90 1.54
C LEU A 419 -0.04 -35.13 0.63
N SER A 420 -0.91 -36.13 0.68
CA SER A 420 -0.98 -37.25 -0.27
C SER A 420 -1.66 -36.90 -1.60
N SER A 421 -2.22 -35.69 -1.75
CA SER A 421 -2.86 -35.23 -2.99
C SER A 421 -1.88 -35.24 -4.16
N PRO A 422 -2.30 -35.66 -5.38
CA PRO A 422 -1.45 -35.61 -6.56
C PRO A 422 -0.92 -34.21 -6.88
N VAL A 423 -1.61 -33.12 -6.46
CA VAL A 423 -1.13 -31.74 -6.66
C VAL A 423 0.26 -31.49 -6.04
N TYR A 424 0.69 -32.29 -5.08
CA TYR A 424 2.02 -32.16 -4.47
C TYR A 424 3.08 -33.07 -5.11
N ASN A 425 2.72 -33.86 -6.13
CA ASN A 425 3.58 -34.90 -6.71
C ASN A 425 3.52 -35.02 -8.25
N ASP A 426 2.79 -34.13 -8.93
CA ASP A 426 2.51 -34.21 -10.38
C ASP A 426 3.74 -33.89 -11.26
N VAL A 427 4.03 -32.60 -11.52
CA VAL A 427 5.24 -32.17 -12.25
C VAL A 427 6.46 -32.14 -11.32
N PHE A 428 6.27 -31.62 -10.11
CA PHE A 428 7.30 -31.54 -9.07
C PHE A 428 6.86 -32.29 -7.82
N LYS A 429 7.78 -33.05 -7.21
CA LYS A 429 7.60 -33.62 -5.89
C LYS A 429 7.85 -32.57 -4.80
N ILE A 430 6.79 -32.17 -4.10
CA ILE A 430 6.78 -31.09 -3.09
C ILE A 430 6.40 -31.70 -1.74
N THR A 431 7.38 -32.20 -1.00
CA THR A 431 7.21 -32.69 0.39
C THR A 431 7.48 -31.61 1.44
N SER A 432 8.14 -30.52 1.04
CA SER A 432 8.48 -29.38 1.87
C SER A 432 8.64 -28.14 0.99
N VAL A 433 8.45 -26.95 1.57
CA VAL A 433 8.56 -25.64 0.92
C VAL A 433 9.24 -24.64 1.86
N ASN A 434 9.93 -23.66 1.28
CA ASN A 434 10.40 -22.49 2.00
C ASN A 434 9.34 -21.39 1.95
N TYR A 435 9.27 -20.60 3.02
CA TYR A 435 8.35 -19.47 3.14
C TYR A 435 9.09 -18.14 3.29
N SER A 436 8.37 -17.03 3.10
CA SER A 436 8.87 -15.69 3.38
C SER A 436 9.29 -15.53 4.86
N PRO A 437 10.23 -14.62 5.17
CA PRO A 437 10.70 -14.39 6.55
C PRO A 437 9.56 -14.10 7.54
N VAL A 438 8.46 -13.47 7.10
CA VAL A 438 7.29 -13.19 7.94
C VAL A 438 6.61 -14.47 8.41
N VAL A 439 6.41 -15.43 7.51
CA VAL A 439 5.77 -16.72 7.84
C VAL A 439 6.73 -17.57 8.67
N ALA A 440 8.00 -17.67 8.28
CA ALA A 440 9.00 -18.44 9.01
C ALA A 440 9.28 -17.88 10.43
N SER A 441 9.12 -16.58 10.65
CA SER A 441 9.22 -15.98 11.99
C SER A 441 7.96 -16.19 12.84
N ALA A 442 6.80 -16.37 12.21
CA ALA A 442 5.52 -16.60 12.89
C ALA A 442 5.31 -18.09 13.25
N ASP A 443 5.75 -19.01 12.38
CA ASP A 443 5.78 -20.44 12.63
C ASP A 443 7.06 -21.06 12.02
N PRO A 444 8.15 -21.16 12.80
CA PRO A 444 9.43 -21.71 12.33
C PRO A 444 9.38 -23.18 11.91
N ASN A 445 8.34 -23.94 12.31
CA ASN A 445 8.19 -25.35 11.99
C ASN A 445 7.29 -25.59 10.76
N LEU A 446 6.68 -24.54 10.22
CA LEU A 446 5.84 -24.65 9.03
C LEU A 446 6.71 -24.86 7.78
N HIS A 447 6.90 -26.13 7.42
CA HIS A 447 7.63 -26.54 6.23
C HIS A 447 6.78 -27.29 5.21
N ALA A 448 5.59 -27.77 5.58
CA ALA A 448 4.65 -28.37 4.64
C ALA A 448 3.89 -27.28 3.85
N PRO A 449 3.52 -27.51 2.58
CA PRO A 449 2.67 -26.60 1.82
C PRO A 449 1.25 -26.53 2.40
N VAL A 450 0.60 -25.36 2.29
CA VAL A 450 -0.72 -25.08 2.86
C VAL A 450 -1.68 -24.65 1.74
N LEU A 451 -2.37 -25.65 1.17
CA LEU A 451 -3.53 -25.43 0.30
C LEU A 451 -4.80 -25.91 0.99
N GLU A 452 -5.89 -25.21 0.73
CA GLU A 452 -7.26 -25.63 1.03
C GLU A 452 -7.99 -25.91 -0.29
N ALA A 453 -9.01 -26.77 -0.27
CA ALA A 453 -9.81 -27.06 -1.44
C ALA A 453 -11.29 -27.28 -1.10
N ILE A 454 -12.15 -27.10 -2.11
CA ILE A 454 -13.55 -27.52 -2.09
C ILE A 454 -13.72 -28.63 -3.11
N MET A 455 -14.15 -29.81 -2.63
CA MET A 455 -14.36 -30.99 -3.47
C MET A 455 -15.80 -31.02 -3.99
N ILE A 456 -15.98 -31.23 -5.28
CA ILE A 456 -17.26 -31.56 -5.93
C ILE A 456 -17.03 -32.89 -6.67
N ASP A 457 -17.88 -33.89 -6.41
CA ASP A 457 -17.84 -35.22 -7.03
C ASP A 457 -16.45 -35.91 -7.01
N GLY A 458 -15.67 -35.65 -5.95
CA GLY A 458 -14.33 -36.20 -5.75
C GLY A 458 -13.17 -35.41 -6.40
N SER A 459 -13.46 -34.40 -7.23
CA SER A 459 -12.45 -33.50 -7.84
C SER A 459 -12.43 -32.13 -7.11
N PRO A 460 -11.28 -31.48 -6.91
CA PRO A 460 -11.25 -30.15 -6.30
C PRO A 460 -11.69 -29.10 -7.32
N ALA A 461 -12.92 -28.61 -7.17
CA ALA A 461 -13.46 -27.52 -8.00
C ALA A 461 -12.83 -26.17 -7.63
N VAL A 462 -12.46 -25.99 -6.36
CA VAL A 462 -11.77 -24.80 -5.86
C VAL A 462 -10.48 -25.21 -5.17
N ILE A 463 -9.37 -24.54 -5.48
CA ILE A 463 -8.10 -24.61 -4.77
C ILE A 463 -7.76 -23.21 -4.27
N TYR A 464 -7.49 -23.07 -2.97
CA TYR A 464 -7.19 -21.81 -2.32
C TYR A 464 -5.86 -21.88 -1.56
N SER A 465 -5.06 -20.81 -1.63
CA SER A 465 -3.96 -20.61 -0.70
C SER A 465 -4.04 -19.25 0.00
N ARG A 466 -4.17 -19.30 1.34
CA ARG A 466 -4.07 -18.15 2.25
C ARG A 466 -2.64 -17.60 2.41
N ILE A 467 -1.64 -18.34 1.94
CA ILE A 467 -0.24 -17.90 1.87
C ILE A 467 0.03 -17.59 0.40
N SER A 468 0.57 -16.40 0.12
CA SER A 468 0.62 -15.93 -1.27
C SER A 468 1.52 -16.79 -2.14
N LEU A 469 0.91 -17.33 -3.20
CA LEU A 469 1.60 -17.95 -4.32
C LEU A 469 2.07 -16.85 -5.28
N SER A 470 1.19 -15.89 -5.59
CA SER A 470 1.41 -14.88 -6.62
C SER A 470 2.49 -13.86 -6.26
N ASN A 471 2.67 -13.55 -4.97
CA ASN A 471 3.79 -12.74 -4.50
C ASN A 471 5.12 -13.48 -4.69
N GLY A 472 5.16 -14.79 -4.43
CA GLY A 472 6.31 -15.63 -4.77
C GLY A 472 6.56 -15.68 -6.28
N TRP A 473 5.51 -15.72 -7.11
CA TRP A 473 5.65 -15.69 -8.56
C TRP A 473 6.16 -14.35 -9.12
N GLU A 474 5.98 -13.21 -8.45
CA GLU A 474 6.45 -11.89 -8.93
C GLU A 474 7.97 -11.87 -9.20
N ASP A 475 8.73 -12.69 -8.46
CA ASP A 475 10.19 -12.64 -8.40
C ASP A 475 10.68 -11.22 -8.07
N LEU A 476 10.11 -10.67 -6.98
CA LEU A 476 10.40 -9.34 -6.45
C LEU A 476 10.45 -9.37 -4.90
N PRO A 477 11.37 -8.63 -4.26
CA PRO A 477 11.50 -8.64 -2.81
C PRO A 477 10.37 -7.84 -2.13
N ASN A 478 9.34 -8.53 -1.63
CA ASN A 478 8.31 -7.95 -0.75
C ASN A 478 8.53 -8.44 0.70
N PRO A 479 9.08 -7.60 1.60
CA PRO A 479 9.52 -8.07 2.92
C PRO A 479 8.38 -8.34 3.91
N TYR A 480 7.14 -7.91 3.62
CA TYR A 480 6.00 -8.09 4.53
C TYR A 480 4.91 -9.02 4.00
N ALA A 481 5.04 -9.55 2.78
CA ALA A 481 4.10 -10.53 2.25
C ALA A 481 4.23 -11.87 3.00
N LYS A 482 3.10 -12.43 3.44
CA LYS A 482 3.03 -13.81 3.91
C LYS A 482 2.95 -14.71 2.66
N ALA A 483 4.10 -15.16 2.18
CA ALA A 483 4.23 -15.79 0.86
C ALA A 483 5.07 -17.07 0.92
N TYR A 484 4.94 -17.92 -0.10
CA TYR A 484 5.92 -18.96 -0.40
C TYR A 484 7.19 -18.31 -0.99
N ALA A 485 8.36 -18.94 -0.81
CA ALA A 485 9.57 -18.53 -1.50
C ALA A 485 9.43 -18.75 -3.02
N THR A 486 10.01 -17.86 -3.85
CA THR A 486 9.82 -17.81 -5.31
C THR A 486 9.90 -19.17 -6.00
N THR A 487 10.96 -19.95 -5.76
CA THR A 487 11.16 -21.26 -6.40
C THR A 487 10.07 -22.26 -6.05
N ASP A 488 9.63 -22.28 -4.78
CA ASP A 488 8.63 -23.24 -4.31
C ASP A 488 7.22 -22.80 -4.71
N ALA A 489 6.97 -21.47 -4.73
CA ALA A 489 5.75 -20.88 -5.27
C ALA A 489 5.55 -21.24 -6.75
N LEU A 490 6.59 -21.13 -7.58
CA LEU A 490 6.55 -21.43 -9.01
C LEU A 490 6.33 -22.92 -9.28
N LYS A 491 6.99 -23.81 -8.53
CA LYS A 491 6.75 -25.27 -8.61
C LYS A 491 5.33 -25.63 -8.18
N LEU A 492 4.86 -25.10 -7.05
CA LEU A 492 3.52 -25.39 -6.52
C LEU A 492 2.43 -24.85 -7.44
N GLY A 493 2.60 -23.63 -7.97
CA GLY A 493 1.71 -23.05 -8.98
C GLY A 493 1.68 -23.85 -10.29
N THR A 494 2.82 -24.43 -10.70
CA THR A 494 2.91 -25.31 -11.88
C THR A 494 2.08 -26.57 -11.66
N ASN A 495 2.29 -27.27 -10.54
CA ASN A 495 1.50 -28.45 -10.22
C ASN A 495 0.00 -28.13 -10.12
N ILE A 496 -0.39 -27.03 -9.46
CA ILE A 496 -1.81 -26.64 -9.34
C ILE A 496 -2.45 -26.47 -10.71
N LEU A 497 -1.81 -25.73 -11.63
CA LEU A 497 -2.38 -25.50 -12.95
C LEU A 497 -2.41 -26.77 -13.81
N VAL A 498 -1.35 -27.58 -13.79
CA VAL A 498 -1.34 -28.86 -14.53
C VAL A 498 -2.39 -29.82 -13.98
N TYR A 499 -2.47 -30.00 -12.66
CA TYR A 499 -3.49 -30.83 -12.01
C TYR A 499 -4.92 -30.40 -12.39
N CYS A 500 -5.19 -29.09 -12.44
CA CYS A 500 -6.46 -28.51 -12.89
C CYS A 500 -6.74 -28.63 -14.40
N THR A 501 -5.76 -29.02 -15.23
CA THR A 501 -6.00 -29.36 -16.66
C THR A 501 -6.20 -30.85 -16.90
N LEU A 502 -5.81 -31.70 -15.95
CA LEU A 502 -5.87 -33.17 -16.07
C LEU A 502 -7.11 -33.79 -15.40
N ASN A 503 -7.79 -33.09 -14.49
CA ASN A 503 -8.89 -33.56 -13.62
C ASN A 503 -10.00 -32.52 -13.46
#